data_AF-A0A4R9VSG5-F1
#
_entry.id   AF-A0A4R9VSG5-F1
#
_cell.length_a   1.000
_cell.length_b   1.000
_cell.length_c   1.000
_cell.angle_alpha   90.00
_cell.angle_beta   90.00
_cell.angle_gamma   90.00
#
_symmetry.space_group_name_H-M   'P 1'
#
loop_
_entity.id
_entity.type
_entity.pdbx_description
1 polymer ?
#
loop_
_entity_poly.entity_id
_entity_poly.type
_entity_poly.pdbx_seq_one_letter_code
_entity_poly.pdbx_strand_id
1 'polypeptide(L)'
;SMLVVLLAEGIGGAIIDDGRVVMGGHGYSGEIGHTIVSAGGRVDTFEMLAGAKLFTRLFEEGQPVADGVQMLLAGIGNKEVDAALDAWVSGLSAGLVNAIHLLDPGRIVLGGPLAGLYPKLSRRIQADIKRRLLA
;
A
#
# COMPACT_ATOMS: atom_id res chain seq x y z
N SER A 1 -11.43 8.56 -14.18
CA SER A 1 -10.20 7.84 -13.86
C SER A 1 -10.34 6.83 -12.71
N MET A 2 -9.49 5.82 -12.70
CA MET A 2 -9.27 4.82 -11.65
C MET A 2 -7.76 4.66 -11.45
N LEU A 3 -7.32 4.45 -10.21
CA LEU A 3 -5.96 4.05 -9.90
C LEU A 3 -5.96 2.58 -9.46
N VAL A 4 -5.21 1.73 -10.16
CA VAL A 4 -4.93 0.36 -9.72
C VAL A 4 -3.59 0.37 -9.01
N VAL A 5 -3.52 -0.17 -7.80
CA VAL A 5 -2.30 -0.29 -7.01
C VAL A 5 -2.01 -1.78 -6.81
N LEU A 6 -0.86 -2.24 -7.29
CA LEU A 6 -0.38 -3.60 -7.08
C LEU A 6 0.47 -3.62 -5.80
N LEU A 7 0.03 -4.38 -4.79
CA LEU A 7 0.71 -4.55 -3.51
C LEU A 7 1.29 -5.97 -3.43
N ALA A 8 2.60 -6.11 -3.65
CA ALA A 8 3.32 -7.38 -3.70
C ALA A 8 4.69 -7.25 -3.00
N GLU A 9 5.75 -7.85 -3.55
CA GLU A 9 7.12 -7.61 -3.11
C GLU A 9 7.44 -6.11 -3.14
N GLY A 10 7.02 -5.45 -4.22
CA GLY A 10 7.06 -4.01 -4.42
C GLY A 10 5.68 -3.35 -4.46
N ILE A 11 5.66 -2.07 -4.87
CA ILE A 11 4.41 -1.35 -5.17
C ILE A 11 4.44 -0.78 -6.59
N GLY A 12 3.46 -1.17 -7.39
CA GLY A 12 3.20 -0.59 -8.70
C GLY A 12 1.87 0.15 -8.75
N GLY A 13 1.73 1.07 -9.68
CA GLY A 13 0.48 1.79 -9.95
C GLY A 13 0.17 1.86 -11.44
N ALA A 14 -1.11 1.86 -11.78
CA ALA A 14 -1.58 2.11 -13.14
C ALA A 14 -2.80 3.05 -13.09
N ILE A 15 -2.71 4.15 -13.82
CA ILE A 15 -3.82 5.09 -13.97
C ILE A 15 -4.61 4.66 -15.19
N ILE A 16 -5.91 4.45 -15.00
CA ILE A 16 -6.85 4.14 -16.08
C ILE A 16 -7.79 5.32 -16.21
N ASP A 17 -7.80 5.94 -17.38
CA ASP A 17 -8.75 7.01 -17.70
C ASP A 17 -9.46 6.72 -19.01
N ASP A 18 -10.79 6.88 -19.00
CA ASP A 18 -11.68 6.48 -20.10
C ASP A 18 -11.41 5.06 -20.66
N GLY A 19 -11.21 4.10 -19.74
CA GLY A 19 -10.94 2.70 -20.08
C GLY A 19 -9.55 2.43 -20.67
N ARG A 20 -8.65 3.44 -20.72
CA ARG A 20 -7.30 3.31 -21.27
C ARG A 20 -6.26 3.51 -20.18
N VAL A 21 -5.17 2.73 -20.25
CA VAL A 21 -4.02 2.94 -19.38
C VAL A 21 -3.30 4.22 -19.81
N VAL A 22 -3.09 5.12 -18.87
CA VAL A 22 -2.26 6.31 -19.06
C VAL A 22 -0.80 5.86 -18.99
N MET A 23 -0.09 5.89 -20.13
CA MET A 23 1.31 5.45 -20.20
C MET A 23 2.30 6.52 -19.70
N GLY A 24 1.91 7.79 -19.75
CA GLY A 24 2.84 8.92 -19.57
C GLY A 24 3.75 9.13 -20.78
N GLY A 25 4.60 10.16 -20.75
CA GLY A 25 5.45 10.53 -21.89
C GLY A 25 6.51 9.49 -22.29
N HIS A 26 6.90 8.63 -21.34
CA HIS A 26 7.96 7.64 -21.53
C HIS A 26 7.62 6.26 -20.95
N GLY A 27 6.35 5.99 -20.62
CA GLY A 27 5.93 4.70 -20.06
C GLY A 27 6.02 4.56 -18.54
N TYR A 28 6.48 5.58 -17.81
CA TYR A 28 6.66 5.54 -16.34
C TYR A 28 5.48 6.12 -15.55
N SER A 29 4.30 6.29 -16.16
CA SER A 29 3.14 6.74 -15.40
C SER A 29 2.73 5.69 -14.37
N GLY A 30 2.40 6.13 -13.16
CA GLY A 30 1.95 5.22 -12.11
C GLY A 30 3.06 4.56 -11.28
N GLU A 31 4.33 4.96 -11.43
CA GLU A 31 5.46 4.55 -10.58
C GLU A 31 5.38 5.12 -9.14
N ILE A 32 4.22 4.99 -8.50
CA ILE A 32 3.89 5.55 -7.20
C ILE A 32 4.68 4.88 -6.07
N GLY A 33 5.13 3.63 -6.25
CA GLY A 33 5.96 2.90 -5.30
C GLY A 33 7.29 3.59 -5.00
N HIS A 34 7.81 4.38 -5.95
CA HIS A 34 9.07 5.11 -5.82
C HIS A 34 8.91 6.50 -5.17
N THR A 35 7.68 6.95 -4.91
CA THR A 35 7.44 8.23 -4.23
C THR A 35 7.93 8.17 -2.79
N ILE A 36 8.48 9.26 -2.28
CA ILE A 36 8.88 9.37 -0.88
C ILE A 36 7.66 9.71 -0.03
N VAL A 37 7.46 8.96 1.06
CA VAL A 37 6.35 9.11 2.00
C VAL A 37 6.88 9.20 3.43
N SER A 38 6.18 9.96 4.27
CA SER A 38 6.41 9.97 5.71
C SER A 38 5.25 9.30 6.45
N ALA A 39 5.57 8.25 7.21
CA ALA A 39 4.58 7.49 7.97
C ALA A 39 5.22 6.85 9.20
N GLY A 40 4.53 6.91 10.35
CA GLY A 40 4.96 6.25 11.58
C GLY A 40 6.35 6.68 12.08
N GLY A 41 6.73 7.94 11.85
CA GLY A 41 8.06 8.46 12.22
C GLY A 41 9.21 8.04 11.30
N ARG A 42 8.91 7.38 10.17
CA ARG A 42 9.89 7.02 9.13
C ARG A 42 9.64 7.82 7.85
N VAL A 43 10.69 8.03 7.08
CA VAL A 43 10.67 8.60 5.72
C VAL A 43 11.39 7.64 4.80
N ASP A 44 10.69 7.13 3.79
CA ASP A 44 11.21 6.14 2.85
C ASP A 44 10.35 6.11 1.57
N THR A 45 10.65 5.25 0.60
CA THR A 45 9.77 5.07 -0.55
C THR A 45 8.44 4.43 -0.13
N PHE A 46 7.38 4.67 -0.91
CA PHE A 46 6.07 4.07 -0.67
C PHE A 46 6.15 2.54 -0.64
N GLU A 47 6.93 1.96 -1.55
CA GLU A 47 7.24 0.53 -1.55
C GLU A 47 7.83 0.05 -0.22
N MET A 48 8.82 0.76 0.33
CA MET A 48 9.46 0.31 1.57
C MET A 48 8.54 0.36 2.78
N LEU A 49 7.54 1.25 2.77
CA LEU A 49 6.60 1.43 3.88
C LEU A 49 5.30 0.63 3.74
N ALA A 50 5.00 0.07 2.57
CA ALA A 50 3.74 -0.66 2.35
C ALA A 50 3.85 -1.92 1.48
N GLY A 51 5.03 -2.25 0.96
CA GLY A 51 5.34 -3.50 0.27
C GLY A 51 5.85 -4.60 1.21
N ALA A 52 6.20 -5.77 0.67
CA ALA A 52 6.57 -6.93 1.48
C ALA A 52 7.83 -6.71 2.34
N LYS A 53 8.75 -5.84 1.90
CA LYS A 53 9.98 -5.50 2.64
C LYS A 53 9.72 -4.92 4.04
N LEU A 54 8.55 -4.33 4.27
CA LEU A 54 8.14 -3.89 5.60
C LEU A 54 8.07 -5.06 6.60
N PHE A 55 7.70 -6.25 6.13
CA PHE A 55 7.46 -7.44 6.93
C PHE A 55 8.66 -8.40 6.97
N THR A 56 9.85 -7.98 6.51
CA THR A 56 11.03 -8.86 6.38
C THR A 56 11.44 -9.58 7.67
N ARG A 57 11.10 -9.02 8.85
CA ARG A 57 11.38 -9.68 10.15
C ARG A 57 10.38 -10.76 10.54
N LEU A 58 9.19 -10.72 9.93
CA LEU A 58 8.10 -11.65 10.18
C LEU A 58 8.05 -12.73 9.10
N PHE A 59 8.57 -12.47 7.91
CA PHE A 59 8.57 -13.41 6.81
C PHE A 59 9.83 -14.28 6.84
N GLU A 60 9.69 -15.54 6.45
CA GLU A 60 10.83 -16.42 6.23
C GLU A 60 11.54 -16.04 4.92
N GLU A 61 12.85 -16.29 4.86
CA GLU A 61 13.64 -15.98 3.66
C GLU A 61 13.13 -16.81 2.46
N GLY A 62 12.82 -16.13 1.35
CA GLY A 62 12.26 -16.77 0.15
C GLY A 62 10.78 -17.15 0.26
N GLN A 63 10.10 -16.82 1.36
CA GLN A 63 8.67 -17.08 1.52
C GLN A 63 7.85 -16.31 0.49
N PRO A 64 6.89 -16.95 -0.20
CA PRO A 64 5.94 -16.25 -1.05
C PRO A 64 5.14 -15.21 -0.25
N VAL A 65 4.97 -14.00 -0.81
CA VAL A 65 4.25 -12.91 -0.11
C VAL A 65 2.83 -13.32 0.27
N ALA A 66 2.17 -14.15 -0.54
CA ALA A 66 0.83 -14.66 -0.23
C ALA A 66 0.80 -15.50 1.08
N ASP A 67 1.81 -16.32 1.31
CA ASP A 67 1.90 -17.16 2.52
C ASP A 67 2.23 -16.28 3.74
N GLY A 68 3.13 -15.31 3.58
CA GLY A 68 3.40 -14.29 4.60
C GLY A 68 2.14 -13.51 5.00
N VAL A 69 1.26 -13.19 4.04
CA VAL A 69 -0.04 -12.57 4.31
C VAL A 69 -0.95 -13.50 5.13
N GLN A 70 -1.02 -14.79 4.81
CA GLN A 70 -1.81 -15.73 5.61
C GLN A 70 -1.30 -15.82 7.05
N MET A 71 0.02 -15.84 7.24
CA MET A 71 0.64 -15.81 8.56
C MET A 71 0.31 -14.52 9.32
N LEU A 72 0.40 -13.35 8.67
CA LEU A 72 0.01 -12.07 9.29
C LEU A 72 -1.47 -12.07 9.71
N LEU A 73 -2.36 -12.59 8.87
CA LEU A 73 -3.79 -12.69 9.18
C LEU A 73 -4.06 -13.63 10.36
N ALA A 74 -3.36 -14.77 10.43
CA ALA A 74 -3.45 -15.70 11.55
C ALA A 74 -2.86 -15.14 12.85
N GLY A 75 -1.87 -14.25 12.74
CA GLY A 75 -1.18 -13.62 13.85
C GLY A 75 -1.84 -12.35 14.41
N ILE A 76 -2.99 -11.92 13.90
CA ILE A 76 -3.70 -10.74 14.42
C ILE A 76 -3.97 -10.91 15.92
N GLY A 77 -3.65 -9.87 16.71
CA GLY A 77 -3.70 -9.91 18.17
C GLY A 77 -2.36 -10.27 18.83
N ASN A 78 -1.39 -10.79 18.07
CA ASN A 78 0.00 -10.84 18.50
C ASN A 78 0.60 -9.43 18.43
N LYS A 79 1.29 -9.00 19.50
CA LYS A 79 1.85 -7.64 19.61
C LYS A 79 2.81 -7.27 18.49
N GLU A 80 3.65 -8.19 18.04
CA GLU A 80 4.62 -7.92 16.98
C GLU A 80 3.95 -7.81 15.60
N VAL A 81 3.00 -8.70 15.33
CA VAL A 81 2.19 -8.67 14.10
C VAL A 81 1.34 -7.40 14.05
N ASP A 82 0.63 -7.08 15.13
CA ASP A 82 -0.19 -5.87 15.19
C ASP A 82 0.65 -4.61 14.98
N ALA A 83 1.85 -4.52 15.57
CA ALA A 83 2.75 -3.40 15.35
C ALA A 83 3.19 -3.27 13.88
N ALA A 84 3.47 -4.40 13.20
CA ALA A 84 3.80 -4.40 11.78
C ALA A 84 2.59 -4.00 10.90
N LEU A 85 1.39 -4.47 11.23
CA LEU A 85 0.15 -4.08 10.55
C LEU A 85 -0.18 -2.60 10.78
N ASP A 86 0.09 -2.06 11.97
CA ASP A 86 -0.04 -0.63 12.27
C ASP A 86 0.90 0.22 11.41
N ALA A 87 2.16 -0.20 11.28
CA ALA A 87 3.12 0.44 10.39
C ALA A 87 2.66 0.38 8.93
N TRP A 88 2.15 -0.78 8.49
CA TRP A 88 1.65 -0.98 7.14
C TRP A 88 0.42 -0.11 6.83
N VAL A 89 -0.54 -0.03 7.74
CA VAL A 89 -1.71 0.86 7.60
C VAL A 89 -1.28 2.31 7.45
N SER A 90 -0.31 2.76 8.26
CA SER A 90 0.21 4.12 8.20
C SER A 90 0.93 4.41 6.89
N GLY A 91 1.79 3.49 6.42
CA GLY A 91 2.50 3.59 5.15
C GLY A 91 1.58 3.57 3.94
N LEU A 92 0.65 2.60 3.91
CA LEU A 92 -0.36 2.47 2.86
C LEU A 92 -1.19 3.74 2.72
N SER A 93 -1.71 4.24 3.85
CA SER A 93 -2.57 5.42 3.87
C SER A 93 -1.81 6.68 3.45
N ALA A 94 -0.54 6.83 3.82
CA ALA A 94 0.30 7.96 3.39
C ALA A 94 0.49 7.98 1.86
N GLY A 95 0.87 6.85 1.26
CA GLY A 95 1.05 6.77 -0.19
C GLY A 95 -0.24 6.94 -0.97
N LEU A 96 -1.35 6.36 -0.49
CA LEU A 96 -2.67 6.54 -1.11
C LEU A 96 -3.15 8.00 -1.03
N VAL A 97 -2.91 8.70 0.08
CA VAL A 97 -3.27 10.13 0.20
C VAL A 97 -2.48 10.98 -0.78
N ASN A 98 -1.17 10.73 -0.94
CA ASN A 98 -0.38 11.41 -1.97
C ASN A 98 -0.96 11.18 -3.38
N ALA A 99 -1.33 9.92 -3.68
CA ALA A 99 -1.95 9.60 -4.96
C ALA A 99 -3.31 10.28 -5.15
N ILE A 100 -4.12 10.38 -4.09
CA ILE A 100 -5.41 11.11 -4.11
C ILE A 100 -5.17 12.59 -4.40
N HIS A 101 -4.25 13.24 -3.70
CA HIS A 101 -3.97 14.67 -3.91
C HIS A 101 -3.46 15.00 -5.32
N LEU A 102 -2.69 14.09 -5.93
CA LEU A 102 -2.09 14.31 -7.24
C LEU A 102 -3.01 13.93 -8.40
N LEU A 103 -3.80 12.86 -8.24
CA LEU A 103 -4.51 12.21 -9.35
C LEU A 103 -6.04 12.33 -9.24
N ASP A 104 -6.55 12.64 -8.05
CA ASP A 104 -7.97 12.66 -7.69
C ASP A 104 -8.79 11.53 -8.37
N PRO A 105 -8.40 10.24 -8.19
CA PRO A 105 -9.04 9.17 -8.91
C PRO A 105 -10.42 8.89 -8.30
N GLY A 106 -11.43 8.72 -9.16
CA GLY A 106 -12.78 8.38 -8.70
C GLY A 106 -12.88 7.03 -7.97
N ARG A 107 -11.91 6.12 -8.21
CA ARG A 107 -11.76 4.83 -7.51
C ARG A 107 -10.29 4.43 -7.39
N ILE A 108 -9.94 3.80 -6.28
CA ILE A 108 -8.67 3.11 -6.08
C ILE A 108 -8.95 1.62 -5.92
N VAL A 109 -8.30 0.79 -6.74
CA VAL A 109 -8.38 -0.67 -6.68
C VAL A 109 -7.06 -1.21 -6.18
N LEU A 110 -7.11 -2.01 -5.10
CA LEU A 110 -5.92 -2.67 -4.55
C LEU A 110 -5.88 -4.11 -5.05
N GLY A 111 -4.77 -4.47 -5.70
CA GLY A 111 -4.48 -5.82 -6.18
C GLY A 111 -3.18 -6.37 -5.57
N GLY A 112 -2.88 -7.62 -5.88
CA GLY A 112 -1.69 -8.32 -5.39
C GLY A 112 -1.87 -9.00 -4.02
N PRO A 113 -0.91 -9.82 -3.57
CA PRO A 113 -1.07 -10.63 -2.37
C PRO A 113 -1.35 -9.83 -1.10
N LEU A 114 -0.65 -8.69 -0.90
CA LEU A 114 -0.83 -7.84 0.28
C LEU A 114 -2.21 -7.18 0.34
N ALA A 115 -2.92 -7.06 -0.79
CA ALA A 115 -4.31 -6.59 -0.78
C ALA A 115 -5.23 -7.53 0.03
N GLY A 116 -4.83 -8.78 0.27
CA GLY A 116 -5.53 -9.72 1.16
C GLY A 116 -5.63 -9.24 2.62
N LEU A 117 -4.78 -8.30 3.06
CA LEU A 117 -4.87 -7.66 4.38
C LEU A 117 -6.02 -6.64 4.46
N TYR A 118 -6.42 -6.06 3.32
CA TYR A 118 -7.37 -4.94 3.27
C TYR A 118 -8.72 -5.25 3.93
N PRO A 119 -9.39 -6.39 3.71
CA PRO A 119 -10.70 -6.67 4.33
C PRO A 119 -10.68 -6.58 5.86
N LYS A 120 -9.60 -7.01 6.50
CA LYS A 120 -9.46 -6.96 7.97
C LYS A 120 -9.07 -5.56 8.48
N LEU A 121 -8.36 -4.78 7.68
CA LEU A 121 -7.79 -3.49 8.09
C LEU A 121 -8.50 -2.27 7.48
N SER A 122 -9.49 -2.46 6.61
CA SER A 122 -10.17 -1.44 5.82
C SER A 122 -10.65 -0.25 6.66
N ARG A 123 -11.29 -0.50 7.81
CA ARG A 123 -11.75 0.56 8.73
C ARG A 123 -10.60 1.43 9.24
N ARG A 124 -9.46 0.82 9.58
CA ARG A 124 -8.28 1.52 10.08
C ARG A 124 -7.63 2.34 8.97
N ILE A 125 -7.49 1.78 7.77
CA ILE A 125 -6.97 2.45 6.58
C ILE A 125 -7.84 3.65 6.21
N GLN A 126 -9.15 3.48 6.13
CA GLN A 126 -10.08 4.56 5.78
C GLN A 126 -10.06 5.69 6.83
N ALA A 127 -10.00 5.35 8.11
CA ALA A 127 -9.86 6.34 9.17
C ALA A 127 -8.54 7.13 9.06
N ASP A 128 -7.43 6.45 8.75
CA ASP A 128 -6.12 7.06 8.59
C ASP A 128 -6.06 7.99 7.36
N ILE A 129 -6.56 7.53 6.21
CA ILE A 129 -6.70 8.34 4.99
C ILE A 129 -7.53 9.59 5.29
N LYS A 130 -8.73 9.44 5.88
CA LYS A 130 -9.60 10.58 6.18
C LYS A 130 -8.93 11.61 7.08
N ARG A 131 -8.17 11.16 8.08
CA ARG A 131 -7.42 12.05 8.98
C ARG A 131 -6.34 12.84 8.23
N ARG A 132 -5.63 12.18 7.31
CA ARG A 132 -4.55 12.79 6.51
C ARG A 132 -5.04 13.74 5.42
N LEU A 133 -6.23 13.53 4.86
CA LEU A 133 -6.84 14.44 3.89
C LEU A 133 -7.32 15.76 4.52
N LEU A 134 -7.51 15.79 5.85
CA LEU A 134 -8.00 16.94 6.60
C LEU A 134 -6.89 17.71 7.35
N ALA A 135 -5.64 17.26 7.23
CA ALA A 135 -4.47 17.83 7.89
C ALA A 135 -3.71 18.77 6.96
#